data_AF-A0AA36C618-F1
#
_entry.id   AF-A0AA36C618-F1
#
_cell.length_a   1.000
_cell.length_b   1.000
_cell.length_c   1.000
_cell.angle_alpha   90.00
_cell.angle_beta   90.00
_cell.angle_gamma   90.00
#
_symmetry.space_group_name_H-M   'P 1'
#
loop_
_entity.id
_entity.type
_entity.pdbx_description
1 polymer ?
#
loop_
_entity_poly.entity_id
_entity_poly.type
_entity_poly.pdbx_seq_one_letter_code
_entity_poly.pdbx_strand_id
1 'polypeptide(L)'
;MVEVHVRADLYQIVDLDQRSNLATISAYIDAWWIDEYIGWNETDFGTLTKIFIPIRWLWKPEFYMYHSVQGRTPDYASDATAEVRNDGRVRIFVPITARSLCPVNVKMMPYGILLHDNV
;
A
#
# COMPACT_ATOMS: atom_id res chain seq x y z
N MET A 1 -8.76 -17.30 -9.43
CA MET A 1 -7.55 -16.80 -8.74
C MET A 1 -7.64 -15.28 -8.78
N VAL A 2 -7.53 -14.60 -7.63
CA VAL A 2 -7.67 -13.14 -7.57
C VAL A 2 -6.33 -12.50 -7.89
N GLU A 3 -6.30 -11.61 -8.87
CA GLU A 3 -5.12 -10.83 -9.22
C GLU A 3 -5.11 -9.51 -8.46
N VAL A 4 -4.08 -9.29 -7.65
CA VAL A 4 -3.92 -8.07 -6.83
C VAL A 4 -2.83 -7.21 -7.43
N HIS A 5 -3.20 -5.99 -7.80
CA HIS A 5 -2.27 -4.99 -8.29
C HIS A 5 -1.86 -4.08 -7.13
N VAL A 6 -0.56 -3.86 -6.98
CA VAL A 6 0.00 -3.09 -5.86
C VAL A 6 0.93 -2.02 -6.40
N ARG A 7 0.75 -0.79 -5.94
CA ARG A 7 1.67 0.33 -6.14
C ARG A 7 2.09 0.85 -4.78
N ALA A 8 3.38 1.09 -4.61
CA ALA A 8 3.92 1.70 -3.41
C ALA A 8 4.61 3.00 -3.80
N ASP A 9 4.27 4.07 -3.09
CA ASP A 9 4.76 5.41 -3.37
C ASP A 9 5.28 6.03 -2.07
N LEU A 10 6.49 6.58 -2.13
CA LEU A 10 7.11 7.25 -0.99
C LEU A 10 6.44 8.61 -0.75
N TYR A 11 5.97 8.84 0.46
CA TYR A 11 5.41 10.14 0.86
C TYR A 11 6.50 11.06 1.38
N GLN A 12 7.30 10.60 2.35
CA GLN A 12 8.42 11.36 2.90
C GLN A 12 9.44 10.46 3.62
N ILE A 13 10.65 10.98 3.79
CA ILE A 13 11.64 10.44 4.72
C ILE A 13 11.43 11.18 6.05
N VAL A 14 10.99 10.46 7.08
CA VAL A 14 10.66 11.02 8.40
C VAL A 14 11.93 11.26 9.22
N ASP A 15 12.86 10.30 9.18
CA ASP A 15 14.12 10.39 9.92
C ASP A 15 15.20 9.55 9.24
N LEU A 16 16.46 9.97 9.41
CA LEU A 16 17.62 9.36 8.80
C LEU A 16 18.78 9.32 9.80
N ASP A 17 18.93 8.20 10.50
CA ASP A 17 20.07 7.97 11.38
C ASP A 17 21.18 7.23 10.62
N GLN A 18 22.11 8.04 10.10
CA GLN A 18 23.28 7.56 9.38
C GLN A 18 24.24 6.74 10.26
N ARG A 19 24.27 6.96 11.59
CA ARG A 19 25.20 6.25 12.48
C ARG A 19 24.70 4.83 12.76
N SER A 20 23.39 4.62 12.79
CA SER A 20 22.77 3.31 13.00
C SER A 20 22.26 2.65 11.71
N ASN A 21 22.44 3.28 10.54
CA ASN A 21 21.89 2.85 9.24
C ASN A 21 20.36 2.65 9.28
N LEU A 22 19.65 3.49 10.04
CA LEU A 22 18.20 3.43 10.17
C LEU A 22 17.56 4.58 9.40
N ALA A 23 16.71 4.24 8.43
CA ALA A 23 15.83 5.20 7.78
C ALA A 23 14.38 4.93 8.23
N THR A 24 13.71 5.98 8.66
CA THR A 24 12.26 5.95 8.90
C THR A 24 11.59 6.63 7.72
N ILE A 25 10.82 5.87 6.95
CA ILE A 25 10.09 6.38 5.79
C ILE A 25 8.60 6.26 6.01
N SER A 26 7.87 7.23 5.47
CA SER A 26 6.42 7.19 5.35
C SER A 26 6.10 7.03 3.88
N ALA A 27 5.32 6.00 3.55
CA ALA A 27 4.88 5.68 2.20
C ALA A 27 3.40 5.32 2.24
N TYR A 28 2.79 5.17 1.07
CA TYR A 28 1.47 4.61 0.95
C TYR A 28 1.47 3.45 -0.04
N ILE A 29 0.65 2.45 0.26
CA ILE A 29 0.34 1.36 -0.65
C ILE A 29 -1.04 1.64 -1.24
N ASP A 30 -1.09 1.72 -2.56
CA ASP A 30 -2.31 1.73 -3.36
C ASP A 30 -2.48 0.33 -3.96
N ALA A 31 -3.46 -0.41 -3.44
CA ALA A 31 -3.74 -1.76 -3.91
C ALA A 31 -5.15 -1.87 -4.44
N TRP A 32 -5.31 -2.62 -5.54
CA TRP A 32 -6.61 -2.86 -6.13
C TRP A 32 -6.70 -4.25 -6.76
N TRP A 33 -7.91 -4.80 -6.76
CA TRP A 33 -8.24 -6.07 -7.38
C TRP A 33 -9.66 -6.01 -7.93
N ILE A 34 -10.05 -7.04 -8.68
CA ILE A 34 -11.42 -7.22 -9.18
C ILE A 34 -12.05 -8.35 -8.38
N ASP A 35 -13.21 -8.08 -7.79
CA ASP A 35 -14.05 -9.06 -7.10
C ASP A 35 -15.33 -9.30 -7.93
N GLU A 36 -15.48 -10.52 -8.43
CA GLU A 36 -16.59 -10.91 -9.30
C GLU A 36 -17.94 -10.93 -8.58
N TYR A 37 -17.95 -11.02 -7.24
CA TYR A 37 -19.19 -11.14 -6.46
C TYR A 37 -19.78 -9.81 -6.01
N ILE A 38 -19.03 -8.71 -6.15
CA ILE A 38 -19.39 -7.39 -5.59
C ILE A 38 -19.78 -6.40 -6.70
N GLY A 39 -19.80 -6.84 -7.96
CA GLY A 39 -20.30 -6.02 -9.08
C GLY A 39 -21.81 -5.82 -9.04
N TRP A 40 -22.27 -4.65 -9.50
CA TRP A 40 -23.70 -4.36 -9.68
C TRP A 40 -23.92 -3.58 -10.98
N ASN A 41 -25.14 -3.67 -11.51
CA ASN A 41 -25.52 -2.85 -12.65
C ASN A 41 -25.95 -1.45 -12.17
N GLU A 42 -25.37 -0.40 -12.77
CA GLU A 42 -25.66 0.99 -12.41
C GLU A 42 -27.14 1.34 -12.55
N THR A 43 -27.85 0.70 -13.50
CA THR A 43 -29.28 0.93 -13.74
C THR A 43 -30.16 0.53 -12.57
N ASP A 44 -29.75 -0.49 -11.82
CA ASP A 44 -30.55 -1.06 -10.73
C ASP A 44 -30.46 -0.20 -9.47
N PHE A 45 -29.43 0.65 -9.38
CA PHE A 45 -29.11 1.49 -8.24
C PHE A 45 -29.06 2.98 -8.59
N GLY A 46 -29.78 3.41 -9.63
CA GLY A 46 -29.94 4.84 -9.95
C GLY A 46 -28.63 5.52 -10.34
N THR A 47 -27.82 4.89 -11.19
CA THR A 47 -26.51 5.37 -11.70
C THR A 47 -25.39 5.46 -10.66
N LEU A 48 -25.51 4.72 -9.55
CA LEU A 48 -24.43 4.58 -8.58
C LEU A 48 -23.24 3.81 -9.21
N THR A 49 -22.13 4.51 -9.42
CA THR A 49 -20.91 3.94 -10.03
C THR A 49 -19.87 3.50 -9.00
N LYS A 50 -19.94 4.04 -7.77
CA LYS A 50 -19.01 3.71 -6.69
C LYS A 50 -19.61 3.91 -5.30
N ILE A 51 -19.10 3.13 -4.35
CA ILE A 51 -19.47 3.18 -2.94
C ILE A 51 -18.22 3.03 -2.06
N PHE A 52 -18.35 3.43 -0.81
CA PHE A 52 -17.30 3.35 0.19
C PHE A 52 -17.76 2.42 1.32
N ILE A 53 -17.05 1.31 1.51
CA ILE A 53 -17.41 0.27 2.48
C ILE A 53 -16.25 0.08 3.47
N PRO A 54 -16.51 -0.04 4.78
CA PRO A 54 -15.49 -0.40 5.75
C PRO A 54 -14.74 -1.68 5.32
N ILE A 55 -13.41 -1.60 5.23
CA ILE A 55 -12.57 -2.69 4.68
C ILE A 55 -12.71 -4.01 5.48
N ARG A 56 -13.13 -3.92 6.74
CA ARG A 56 -13.40 -5.08 7.62
C ARG A 56 -14.50 -6.01 7.11
N TRP A 57 -15.36 -5.56 6.21
CA TRP A 57 -16.45 -6.38 5.63
C TRP A 57 -16.07 -7.02 4.30
N LEU A 58 -14.89 -6.70 3.78
CA LEU A 58 -14.41 -7.20 2.49
C LEU A 58 -13.22 -8.12 2.71
N TRP A 59 -13.01 -9.03 1.77
CA TRP A 59 -11.72 -9.69 1.65
C TRP A 59 -10.65 -8.65 1.34
N LYS A 60 -9.47 -8.77 1.94
CA LYS A 60 -8.33 -7.88 1.68
C LYS A 60 -7.03 -8.69 1.67
N PRO A 61 -6.05 -8.33 0.83
CA PRO A 61 -4.73 -8.95 0.89
C PRO A 61 -4.04 -8.60 2.21
N GLU A 62 -3.16 -9.48 2.69
CA GLU A 62 -2.26 -9.16 3.80
C GLU A 62 -0.91 -8.70 3.25
N PHE A 63 -0.42 -7.55 3.72
CA PHE A 63 0.89 -7.02 3.32
C PHE A 63 1.94 -7.30 4.39
N TYR A 64 3.09 -7.85 3.99
CA TYR A 64 4.22 -8.06 4.88
C TYR A 64 5.46 -7.36 4.34
N MET A 65 6.15 -6.61 5.19
CA MET A 65 7.39 -5.92 4.82
C MET A 65 8.59 -6.68 5.36
N TYR A 66 9.30 -7.37 4.47
CA TYR A 66 10.41 -8.26 4.83
C TYR A 66 11.59 -7.57 5.50
N HIS A 67 11.92 -6.33 5.10
CA HIS A 67 13.09 -5.60 5.59
C HIS A 67 12.76 -4.62 6.72
N SER A 68 11.61 -4.77 7.38
CA SER A 68 11.25 -3.94 8.53
C SER A 68 12.04 -4.34 9.77
N VAL A 69 12.72 -3.38 10.40
CA VAL A 69 13.44 -3.57 11.67
C VAL A 69 12.46 -3.65 12.84
N GLN A 70 11.33 -2.95 12.70
CA GLN A 70 10.15 -3.14 13.53
C GLN A 70 9.19 -3.98 12.72
N GLY A 71 9.29 -5.31 12.85
CA GLY A 71 8.36 -6.22 12.22
C GLY A 71 6.93 -5.77 12.51
N ARG A 72 6.16 -5.50 11.46
CA ARG A 72 4.70 -5.40 11.48
C ARG A 72 4.16 -5.25 10.07
N THR A 73 3.16 -6.08 9.79
CA THR A 73 2.09 -5.85 8.82
C THR A 73 1.60 -4.40 8.98
N PRO A 74 1.35 -3.65 7.90
CA PRO A 74 0.63 -2.40 7.98
C PRO A 74 -0.68 -2.61 8.74
N ASP A 75 -0.84 -1.96 9.90
CA ASP A 75 -2.11 -2.00 10.60
C ASP A 75 -3.11 -1.16 9.80
N TYR A 76 -4.15 -1.82 9.30
CA TYR A 76 -5.30 -1.12 8.75
C TYR A 76 -5.93 -0.29 9.86
N ALA A 77 -6.16 1.00 9.61
CA ALA A 77 -6.96 1.81 10.53
C ALA A 77 -8.33 1.14 10.74
N SER A 78 -8.85 1.16 11.96
CA SER A 78 -10.12 0.47 12.31
C SER A 78 -11.34 0.98 11.52
N ASP A 79 -11.23 2.21 11.01
CA ASP A 79 -12.18 2.94 10.17
C ASP A 79 -11.75 2.99 8.70
N ALA A 80 -10.70 2.26 8.31
CA ALA A 80 -10.25 2.19 6.93
C ALA A 80 -11.39 1.72 6.01
N THR A 81 -11.53 2.43 4.90
CA THR A 81 -12.62 2.25 3.96
C THR A 81 -12.05 1.90 2.59
N ALA A 82 -12.68 0.94 1.92
CA ALA A 82 -12.35 0.57 0.56
C ALA A 82 -13.29 1.30 -0.41
N GLU A 83 -12.74 1.77 -1.53
CA GLU A 83 -13.54 2.20 -2.68
C GLU A 83 -13.93 0.96 -3.47
N VAL A 84 -15.24 0.76 -3.66
CA VAL A 84 -15.78 -0.32 -4.49
C VAL A 84 -16.51 0.31 -5.65
N ARG A 85 -16.21 -0.14 -6.86
CA ARG A 85 -16.86 0.31 -8.09
C ARG A 85 -17.84 -0.74 -8.60
N ASN A 86 -18.81 -0.30 -9.39
CA ASN A 86 -19.86 -1.13 -9.97
C ASN A 86 -19.32 -2.26 -10.86
N ASP A 87 -18.15 -2.07 -11.48
CA ASP A 87 -17.43 -3.06 -12.27
C ASP A 87 -16.74 -4.16 -11.41
N GLY A 88 -16.97 -4.16 -10.09
CA GLY A 88 -16.36 -5.11 -9.15
C GLY A 88 -14.94 -4.72 -8.73
N ARG A 89 -14.40 -3.58 -9.19
CA ARG A 89 -13.07 -3.14 -8.78
C ARG A 89 -13.11 -2.63 -7.34
N VAL A 90 -12.28 -3.24 -6.50
CA VAL A 90 -12.05 -2.82 -5.12
C VAL A 90 -10.66 -2.18 -5.02
N ARG A 91 -10.57 -1.03 -4.36
CA ARG A 91 -9.33 -0.30 -4.14
C ARG A 91 -9.18 0.10 -2.68
N ILE A 92 -7.98 -0.07 -2.15
CA ILE A 92 -7.62 0.25 -0.78
C ILE A 92 -6.35 1.09 -0.77
N PHE A 93 -6.30 2.05 0.14
CA PHE A 93 -5.13 2.87 0.42
C PHE A 93 -4.64 2.59 1.83
N VAL A 94 -3.39 2.16 1.96
CA VAL A 94 -2.81 1.78 3.24
C VAL A 94 -1.59 2.65 3.51
N PRO A 95 -1.65 3.60 4.47
CA PRO A 95 -0.46 4.33 4.87
C PRO A 95 0.48 3.39 5.62
N ILE A 96 1.75 3.41 5.24
CA ILE A 96 2.80 2.61 5.88
C ILE A 96 3.86 3.53 6.47
N THR A 97 4.24 3.26 7.71
CA THR A 97 5.47 3.82 8.31
C THR A 97 6.44 2.68 8.49
N ALA A 98 7.53 2.74 7.74
CA ALA A 98 8.50 1.69 7.61
C ALA A 98 9.82 2.17 8.21
N ARG A 99 10.36 1.43 9.18
CA ARG A 99 11.72 1.64 9.68
C ARG A 99 12.58 0.53 9.11
N SER A 100 13.45 0.86 8.15
CA SER A 100 14.30 -0.10 7.45
C SER A 100 15.77 0.13 7.78
N LEU A 101 16.54 -0.96 7.85
CA LEU A 101 17.99 -0.93 7.84
C LEU A 101 18.41 -0.68 6.38
N CYS A 102 18.55 0.59 6.01
CA CYS A 102 19.08 0.96 4.71
C CYS A 102 20.45 1.59 4.93
N PRO A 103 21.55 1.03 4.40
CA PRO A 103 22.84 1.71 4.43
C PRO A 103 22.75 2.99 3.60
N VAL A 104 22.71 4.13 4.28
CA VAL A 104 22.52 5.45 3.67
C VAL A 104 23.82 5.88 3.01
N ASN A 105 23.95 5.73 1.69
CA ASN A 105 25.10 6.27 0.96
C ASN A 105 24.78 7.67 0.39
N VAL A 106 25.22 8.71 1.10
CA VAL A 106 24.95 10.14 0.81
C VAL A 106 25.70 10.66 -0.45
N LYS A 107 26.36 9.80 -1.22
CA LYS A 107 27.12 10.19 -2.42
C LYS A 107 26.36 10.08 -3.74
N MET A 108 25.14 9.55 -3.80
CA MET A 108 24.42 9.27 -5.05
C MET A 108 23.04 9.95 -5.18
N MET A 109 22.94 11.22 -4.82
CA MET A 109 21.90 12.11 -5.34
C MET A 109 22.59 13.16 -6.21
N PRO A 110 22.42 13.21 -7.56
CA PRO A 110 21.20 12.94 -8.34
C PRO A 110 21.38 11.86 -9.43
N TYR A 111 20.28 11.27 -9.91
CA TYR A 111 20.17 10.26 -11.00
C TYR A 111 20.14 8.77 -10.59
N GLY A 112 18.92 8.20 -10.65
CA GLY A 112 18.70 6.78 -10.93
C GLY A 112 18.79 5.84 -9.74
N ILE A 113 17.62 5.34 -9.31
CA ILE A 113 17.51 4.18 -8.42
C ILE A 113 18.07 2.96 -9.18
N LEU A 114 19.26 2.51 -8.80
CA LEU A 114 19.71 1.14 -9.06
C LEU A 114 19.54 0.37 -7.75
N LEU A 115 18.54 -0.52 -7.72
CA LEU A 115 18.45 -1.55 -6.70
C LEU A 115 19.67 -2.46 -6.87
N HIS A 116 20.64 -2.33 -5.97
CA HIS A 116 21.78 -3.23 -5.93
C HIS A 116 21.37 -4.50 -5.17
N ASP A 117 20.46 -5.27 -5.75
CA ASP A 117 20.34 -6.68 -5.42
C ASP A 117 21.45 -7.40 -6.19
N ASN A 118 22.60 -7.61 -5.54
CA ASN A 118 23.54 -8.63 -5.97
C ASN A 118 23.84 -9.55 -4.80
N VAL A 119 23.44 -10.80 -5.03
CA VAL A 119 23.95 -12.06 -4.48
C VAL A 119 25.48 -12.02 -4.34
#